data_AF-A0A395NB49-F1
#
_entry.id   AF-A0A395NB49-F1
#
_cell.length_a   1.000
_cell.length_b   1.000
_cell.length_c   1.000
_cell.angle_alpha   90.00
_cell.angle_beta   90.00
_cell.angle_gamma   90.00
#
_symmetry.space_group_name_H-M   'P 1'
#
loop_
_entity.id
_entity.type
_entity.pdbx_description
1 polymer ?
#
loop_
_entity_poly.entity_id
_entity_poly.type
_entity_poly.pdbx_seq_one_letter_code
_entity_poly.pdbx_strand_id
1 'polypeptide(L)'
;MGDGTARMSWLSGRPQRVLNLRRPSELSMKNYDYEPQWSVMDDQILLTLPSGGTATSPSTIHLVDINDSLDKDDDTVEFKQIAKLSFHASRSRLLSNRAGFVTVEFREGQSNLTLRTHDWNGDITGEKIVSADFFDGNIVVHGPSIALCIGHGPRPPYWCGFHEPRQIVIWNTVSGDVTRVQIPHDDRGPQCHRGNFQFATPSFIALGGHIDPCYDRPYSVLRSFPTTPSEKLGRYFHQHENFEFGDDHDAIAIPGSSAHNNVIVHHHQDMHRFTVADVGLLTGEIPSEALPSPGYFIDPDYHKDLFHVFSDKDDARTLYGSINDSLPSLAGNKLLVKEWIGDYDHEEDQYHSFDRSMGWFRVLYLYDFDQARCKALRQLSPHSERQDLETRLKEQNPEARVTVVSRMFYASIEEEDDSEKTTSPEWKAHVRERWETQRARETGEAKFPVLEFDDPPEDQDNPRLLFTRSMICLPKIRDGARFALTTSAIIELPSEEEDGYLNYFGEE
;
A
#
# COMPACT_ATOMS: atom_id res chain seq x y z
N MET A 1 29.00 -6.84 0.70
CA MET A 1 28.53 -8.15 0.19
C MET A 1 27.70 -8.83 1.28
N GLY A 2 26.67 -8.11 1.75
CA GLY A 2 25.63 -8.64 2.61
C GLY A 2 24.56 -9.30 1.74
N ASP A 3 24.11 -10.43 2.26
CA ASP A 3 23.08 -11.37 1.91
C ASP A 3 22.43 -11.42 0.51
N GLY A 4 23.02 -12.23 -0.39
CA GLY A 4 22.32 -12.67 -1.61
C GLY A 4 21.09 -13.55 -1.33
N THR A 5 20.93 -14.06 -0.10
CA THR A 5 19.83 -14.97 0.29
C THR A 5 18.53 -14.21 0.45
N ALA A 6 18.51 -13.08 1.16
CA ALA A 6 17.31 -12.24 1.32
C ALA A 6 16.76 -11.77 -0.03
N ARG A 7 17.64 -11.23 -0.87
CA ARG A 7 17.27 -10.82 -2.24
C ARG A 7 16.69 -11.97 -3.06
N MET A 8 17.25 -13.18 -2.93
CA MET A 8 16.72 -14.37 -3.60
C MET A 8 15.41 -14.87 -3.00
N SER A 9 15.20 -14.74 -1.70
CA SER A 9 13.94 -15.10 -1.03
C SER A 9 12.80 -14.23 -1.53
N TRP A 10 12.97 -12.90 -1.53
CA TRP A 10 11.98 -11.96 -2.06
C TRP A 10 11.69 -12.21 -3.55
N LEU A 11 12.73 -12.40 -4.37
CA LEU A 11 12.56 -12.62 -5.80
C LEU A 11 11.93 -13.98 -6.11
N SER A 12 12.30 -15.05 -5.41
CA SER A 12 11.69 -16.39 -5.59
C SER A 12 10.29 -16.49 -4.99
N GLY A 13 9.88 -15.51 -4.18
CA GLY A 13 8.60 -15.48 -3.48
C GLY A 13 8.45 -16.50 -2.35
N ARG A 14 9.53 -17.20 -1.99
CA ARG A 14 9.53 -18.20 -0.91
C ARG A 14 10.19 -17.63 0.34
N PRO A 15 9.51 -17.62 1.51
CA PRO A 15 10.11 -17.16 2.76
C PRO A 15 11.26 -18.08 3.18
N GLN A 16 12.27 -17.51 3.83
CA GLN A 16 13.38 -18.24 4.45
C GLN A 16 12.95 -19.01 5.69
N ARG A 17 12.05 -18.42 6.48
CA ARG A 17 11.51 -19.01 7.71
C ARG A 17 10.04 -18.62 7.88
N VAL A 18 9.24 -19.53 8.43
CA VAL A 18 7.84 -19.28 8.75
C VAL A 18 7.64 -19.56 10.22
N LEU A 19 7.11 -18.59 10.97
CA LEU A 19 6.84 -18.70 12.40
C LEU A 19 5.34 -18.60 12.64
N ASN A 20 4.82 -19.38 13.58
CA ASN A 20 3.47 -19.21 14.10
C ASN A 20 3.43 -17.91 14.92
N LEU A 21 2.50 -17.01 14.60
CA LEU A 21 2.25 -15.80 15.35
C LEU A 21 1.06 -16.03 16.29
N ARG A 22 1.34 -16.42 17.53
CA ARG A 22 0.32 -16.79 18.51
C ARG A 22 -0.48 -15.59 18.94
N ARG A 23 -1.81 -15.68 18.83
CA ARG A 23 -2.70 -14.59 19.25
C ARG A 23 -2.68 -14.38 20.77
N PRO A 24 -2.85 -13.14 21.26
CA PRO A 24 -3.10 -12.93 22.68
C PRO A 24 -4.48 -13.46 23.05
N SER A 25 -4.62 -13.93 24.30
CA SER A 25 -5.87 -14.53 24.81
C SER A 25 -7.05 -13.53 24.83
N GLU A 26 -6.72 -12.25 24.87
CA GLU A 26 -7.61 -11.11 24.90
C GLU A 26 -8.26 -10.83 23.53
N LEU A 27 -7.65 -11.32 22.44
CA LEU A 27 -8.22 -11.28 21.09
C LEU A 27 -9.25 -12.41 20.95
N SER A 28 -10.49 -12.20 21.41
CA SER A 28 -11.56 -13.21 21.41
C SER A 28 -12.92 -12.69 20.92
N MET A 29 -13.72 -13.59 20.34
CA MET A 29 -15.02 -13.38 19.65
C MET A 29 -16.15 -12.68 20.44
N LYS A 30 -15.95 -12.32 21.71
CA LYS A 30 -17.08 -11.97 22.59
C LYS A 30 -17.47 -10.50 22.62
N ASN A 31 -16.76 -9.64 21.89
CA ASN A 31 -17.00 -8.20 21.95
C ASN A 31 -17.30 -7.64 20.55
N TYR A 32 -18.57 -7.74 20.14
CA TYR A 32 -19.08 -7.18 18.87
C TYR A 32 -18.99 -5.63 18.78
N ASP A 33 -18.57 -4.96 19.85
CA ASP A 33 -18.58 -3.49 19.95
C ASP A 33 -17.24 -2.84 19.56
N TYR A 34 -16.18 -3.59 19.24
CA TYR A 34 -14.91 -3.00 18.83
C TYR A 34 -14.14 -3.83 17.80
N GLU A 35 -13.34 -3.15 16.97
CA GLU A 35 -12.36 -3.78 16.08
C GLU A 35 -10.93 -3.66 16.66
N PRO A 36 -10.11 -4.73 16.60
CA PRO A 36 -8.73 -4.68 17.03
C PRO A 36 -7.92 -3.70 16.16
N GLN A 37 -7.12 -2.87 16.80
CA GLN A 37 -6.27 -1.91 16.09
C GLN A 37 -4.87 -2.45 15.91
N TRP A 38 -4.46 -2.51 14.65
CA TRP A 38 -3.17 -3.03 14.25
C TRP A 38 -2.27 -1.90 13.76
N SER A 39 -1.01 -1.94 14.15
CA SER A 39 0.05 -1.15 13.54
C SER A 39 1.24 -2.05 13.27
N VAL A 40 1.68 -2.09 12.02
CA VAL A 40 2.85 -2.86 11.61
C VAL A 40 3.86 -1.88 11.00
N MET A 41 5.10 -1.89 11.49
CA MET A 41 6.16 -1.02 10.99
C MET A 41 7.52 -1.50 11.50
N ASP A 42 8.55 -1.42 10.67
CA ASP A 42 9.95 -1.73 11.05
C ASP A 42 10.10 -3.08 11.76
N ASP A 43 9.43 -4.10 11.22
CA ASP A 43 9.46 -5.46 11.77
C ASP A 43 8.92 -5.57 13.21
N GLN A 44 8.01 -4.67 13.57
CA GLN A 44 7.24 -4.70 14.80
C GLN A 44 5.73 -4.76 14.49
N ILE A 45 4.99 -5.47 15.33
CA ILE A 45 3.54 -5.61 15.25
C ILE A 45 2.94 -5.16 16.58
N LEU A 46 2.23 -4.04 16.56
CA LEU A 46 1.49 -3.51 17.69
C LEU A 46 0.02 -3.88 17.54
N LEU A 47 -0.57 -4.41 18.61
CA LEU A 47 -1.98 -4.67 18.74
C LEU A 47 -2.55 -3.91 19.94
N THR A 48 -3.56 -3.09 19.69
CA THR A 48 -4.30 -2.37 20.72
C THR A 48 -5.69 -2.95 20.86
N LEU A 49 -6.02 -3.36 22.08
CA LEU A 49 -7.30 -3.92 22.48
C LEU A 49 -7.90 -3.10 23.63
N PRO A 50 -9.22 -3.07 23.81
CA PRO A 50 -9.80 -2.61 25.07
C PRO A 50 -9.54 -3.64 26.17
N SER A 51 -9.31 -3.15 27.38
CA SER A 51 -9.09 -3.96 28.60
C SER A 51 -10.38 -4.55 29.19
N GLY A 52 -11.54 -4.20 28.63
CA GLY A 52 -12.85 -4.65 29.07
C GLY A 52 -13.79 -4.83 27.88
N GLY A 53 -14.99 -5.34 28.16
CA GLY A 53 -15.98 -5.69 27.12
C GLY A 53 -16.73 -4.52 26.49
N THR A 54 -16.28 -3.28 26.67
CA THR A 54 -16.92 -2.10 26.06
C THR A 54 -15.92 -1.34 25.19
N ALA A 55 -16.40 -0.75 24.09
CA ALA A 55 -15.57 0.02 23.15
C ALA A 55 -14.84 1.22 23.80
N THR A 56 -15.37 1.75 24.90
CA THR A 56 -14.80 2.88 25.64
C THR A 56 -13.92 2.47 26.83
N SER A 57 -13.69 1.16 27.02
CA SER A 57 -12.80 0.68 28.07
C SER A 57 -11.35 1.13 27.85
N PRO A 58 -10.55 1.31 28.92
CA PRO A 58 -9.13 1.62 28.80
C PRO A 58 -8.40 0.59 27.96
N SER A 59 -7.36 0.95 27.23
CA SER A 59 -6.72 0.03 26.28
C SER A 59 -5.56 -0.77 26.88
N THR A 60 -5.37 -2.01 26.40
CA THR A 60 -4.14 -2.80 26.55
C THR A 60 -3.36 -2.77 25.24
N ILE A 61 -2.04 -2.69 25.38
CA ILE A 61 -1.10 -2.63 24.24
C ILE A 61 -0.26 -3.89 24.26
N HIS A 62 -0.26 -4.60 23.14
CA HIS A 62 0.55 -5.78 22.91
C HIS A 62 1.54 -5.52 21.78
N LEU A 63 2.74 -6.07 21.91
CA LEU A 63 3.81 -5.93 20.94
C LEU A 63 4.41 -7.30 20.61
N VAL A 64 4.69 -7.48 19.33
CA VAL A 64 5.62 -8.48 18.81
C VAL A 64 6.75 -7.75 18.12
N ASP A 65 7.96 -8.21 18.39
CA ASP A 65 9.16 -7.81 17.69
C ASP A 65 9.71 -9.02 16.93
N ILE A 66 9.77 -8.90 15.61
CA ILE A 66 10.17 -10.01 14.74
C ILE A 66 11.63 -10.34 14.98
N ASN A 67 12.49 -9.32 15.09
CA ASN A 67 13.92 -9.48 15.24
C ASN A 67 14.29 -10.21 16.54
N ASP A 68 13.59 -9.93 17.64
CA ASP A 68 13.76 -10.63 18.92
C ASP A 68 13.37 -12.13 18.87
N SER A 69 12.67 -12.53 17.81
CA SER A 69 12.12 -13.88 17.65
C SER A 69 12.92 -14.73 16.67
N LEU A 70 13.64 -14.10 15.74
CA LEU A 70 14.47 -14.81 14.76
C LEU A 70 15.65 -15.55 15.39
N ASP A 71 16.21 -15.03 16.49
CA ASP A 71 17.33 -15.64 17.21
C ASP A 71 16.95 -16.86 18.07
N LYS A 72 15.65 -17.19 18.15
CA LYS A 72 15.15 -18.30 18.95
C LYS A 72 14.92 -19.54 18.08
N ASP A 73 15.23 -20.69 18.66
CA ASP A 73 14.95 -22.00 18.07
C ASP A 73 13.45 -22.36 18.07
N ASP A 74 12.61 -21.57 18.75
CA ASP A 74 11.15 -21.75 18.74
C ASP A 74 10.56 -21.19 17.44
N ASP A 75 9.67 -21.95 16.82
CA ASP A 75 8.91 -21.53 15.65
C ASP A 75 7.62 -20.78 16.02
N THR A 76 7.53 -20.32 17.26
CA THR A 76 6.40 -19.54 17.79
C THR A 76 6.84 -18.15 18.23
N VAL A 77 6.08 -17.15 17.82
CA VAL A 77 6.18 -15.75 18.24
C VAL A 77 4.91 -15.38 19.00
N GLU A 78 5.06 -14.83 20.21
CA GLU A 78 3.91 -14.49 21.06
C GLU A 78 3.84 -12.99 21.31
N PHE A 79 2.62 -12.46 21.30
CA PHE A 79 2.35 -11.09 21.74
C PHE A 79 2.64 -10.93 23.23
N LYS A 80 3.47 -9.94 23.56
CA LYS A 80 3.69 -9.52 24.94
C LYS A 80 2.83 -8.30 25.23
N GLN A 81 2.03 -8.35 26.30
CA GLN A 81 1.39 -7.14 26.81
C GLN A 81 2.48 -6.21 27.37
N ILE A 82 2.67 -5.05 26.75
CA ILE A 82 3.71 -4.08 27.13
C ILE A 82 3.16 -2.92 27.97
N ALA A 83 1.87 -2.61 27.84
CA ALA A 83 1.25 -1.52 28.59
C ALA A 83 -0.24 -1.76 28.84
N LYS A 84 -0.75 -1.14 29.90
CA LYS A 84 -2.18 -0.96 30.16
C LYS A 84 -2.45 0.53 30.37
N LEU A 85 -3.13 1.14 29.41
CA LEU A 85 -3.47 2.55 29.43
C LEU A 85 -4.64 2.80 30.38
N SER A 86 -4.68 3.99 30.99
CA SER A 86 -5.79 4.41 31.84
C SER A 86 -6.96 5.03 31.05
N PHE A 87 -6.86 5.06 29.73
CA PHE A 87 -7.83 5.66 28.81
C PHE A 87 -8.01 4.77 27.58
N HIS A 88 -9.09 5.01 26.84
CA HIS A 88 -9.34 4.35 25.56
C HIS A 88 -8.53 5.01 24.45
N ALA A 89 -7.60 4.27 23.85
CA ALA A 89 -6.90 4.70 22.65
C ALA A 89 -7.78 4.46 21.42
N SER A 90 -8.36 5.52 20.88
CA SER A 90 -9.19 5.51 19.68
C SER A 90 -8.38 5.21 18.42
N ARG A 91 -7.07 5.50 18.41
CA ARG A 91 -6.10 5.01 17.41
C ARG A 91 -4.76 4.76 18.09
N SER A 92 -3.95 3.89 17.50
CA SER A 92 -2.57 3.67 17.89
C SER A 92 -1.68 3.38 16.69
N ARG A 93 -0.41 3.78 16.75
CA ARG A 93 0.58 3.47 15.70
C ARG A 93 2.00 3.39 16.28
N LEU A 94 2.83 2.54 15.70
CA LEU A 94 4.26 2.47 15.98
C LEU A 94 4.95 3.78 15.57
N LEU A 95 5.97 4.19 16.31
CA LEU A 95 6.81 5.34 15.97
C LEU A 95 8.02 4.91 15.14
N SER A 96 8.49 5.80 14.27
CA SER A 96 9.64 5.53 13.38
C SER A 96 10.89 5.13 14.18
N ASN A 97 11.74 4.31 13.56
CA ASN A 97 13.00 3.83 14.15
C ASN A 97 12.80 3.12 15.50
N ARG A 98 11.67 2.42 15.66
CA ARG A 98 11.36 1.61 16.87
C ARG A 98 11.40 2.43 18.17
N ALA A 99 11.03 3.72 18.10
CA ALA A 99 11.11 4.65 19.23
C ALA A 99 9.99 4.48 20.28
N GLY A 100 9.01 3.60 20.03
CA GLY A 100 7.83 3.41 20.87
C GLY A 100 6.55 3.42 20.04
N PHE A 101 5.47 3.93 20.61
CA PHE A 101 4.18 4.05 19.93
C PHE A 101 3.47 5.37 20.27
N VAL A 102 2.55 5.78 19.41
CA VAL A 102 1.65 6.92 19.61
C VAL A 102 0.23 6.43 19.77
N THR A 103 -0.54 7.10 20.64
CA THR A 103 -1.97 6.91 20.79
C THR A 103 -2.74 8.22 20.56
N VAL A 104 -3.98 8.06 20.09
CA VAL A 104 -4.98 9.13 20.03
C VAL A 104 -6.09 8.77 21.00
N GLU A 105 -6.38 9.66 21.94
CA GLU A 105 -7.61 9.63 22.73
C GLU A 105 -8.56 10.70 22.19
N PHE A 106 -9.76 10.29 21.80
CA PHE A 106 -10.82 11.22 21.41
C PHE A 106 -12.01 11.13 22.37
N ARG A 107 -12.49 12.29 22.81
CA ARG A 107 -13.68 12.40 23.66
C ARG A 107 -14.67 13.32 22.98
N GLU A 108 -15.69 12.74 22.33
CA GLU A 108 -16.69 13.46 21.52
C GLU A 108 -17.28 14.68 22.26
N GLY A 109 -17.58 14.56 23.55
CA GLY A 109 -18.16 15.66 24.34
C GLY A 109 -17.19 16.81 24.67
N GLN A 110 -15.92 16.73 24.30
CA GLN A 110 -14.89 17.73 24.63
C GLN A 110 -14.29 18.43 23.41
N SER A 111 -14.62 18.00 22.17
CA SER A 111 -14.05 18.54 20.93
C SER A 111 -12.51 18.66 20.95
N ASN A 112 -11.86 17.70 21.60
CA ASN A 112 -10.42 17.65 21.79
C ASN A 112 -9.88 16.24 21.50
N LEU A 113 -8.81 16.20 20.71
CA LEU A 113 -7.96 15.04 20.47
C LEU A 113 -6.72 15.16 21.35
N THR A 114 -6.41 14.11 22.10
CA THR A 114 -5.15 14.03 22.84
C THR A 114 -4.22 13.02 22.19
N LEU A 115 -3.10 13.51 21.67
CA LEU A 115 -2.02 12.72 21.08
C LEU A 115 -0.98 12.46 22.17
N ARG A 116 -0.55 11.21 22.33
CA ARG A 116 0.49 10.82 23.29
C ARG A 116 1.50 9.91 22.66
N THR A 117 2.78 10.22 22.81
CA THR A 117 3.85 9.27 22.53
C THR A 117 4.20 8.52 23.80
N HIS A 118 4.52 7.24 23.64
CA HIS A 118 4.83 6.33 24.73
C HIS A 118 6.14 5.62 24.44
N ASP A 119 6.91 5.33 25.49
CA ASP A 119 7.97 4.32 25.42
C ASP A 119 7.36 2.90 25.44
N TRP A 120 8.21 1.86 25.41
CA TRP A 120 7.75 0.47 25.45
C TRP A 120 7.18 0.01 26.79
N ASN A 121 7.33 0.78 27.87
CA ASN A 121 6.68 0.50 29.16
C ASN A 121 5.28 1.12 29.24
N GLY A 122 4.90 1.92 28.23
CA GLY A 122 3.65 2.68 28.20
C GLY A 122 3.75 4.04 28.90
N ASP A 123 4.93 4.44 29.36
CA ASP A 123 5.15 5.74 29.98
C ASP A 123 5.04 6.84 28.93
N ILE A 124 4.32 7.92 29.26
CA ILE A 124 4.11 9.04 28.35
C ILE A 124 5.43 9.81 28.21
N THR A 125 5.97 9.85 27.00
CA THR A 125 7.18 10.62 26.65
C THR A 125 6.87 11.99 26.07
N GLY A 126 5.64 12.19 25.58
CA GLY A 126 5.16 13.44 25.03
C GLY A 126 3.64 13.46 24.93
N GLU A 127 3.03 14.63 25.12
CA GLU A 127 1.59 14.82 25.03
C GLU A 127 1.26 16.12 24.30
N LYS A 128 0.24 16.07 23.44
CA LYS A 128 -0.31 17.25 22.79
C LYS A 128 -1.83 17.16 22.69
N ILE A 129 -2.50 18.24 23.05
CA ILE A 129 -3.95 18.39 22.90
C ILE A 129 -4.23 19.28 21.70
N VAL A 130 -5.13 18.84 20.82
CA VAL A 130 -5.54 19.54 19.62
C VAL A 130 -7.06 19.60 19.59
N SER A 131 -7.62 20.80 19.39
CA SER A 131 -9.06 20.93 19.18
C SER A 131 -9.48 20.35 17.83
N ALA A 132 -10.51 19.51 17.84
CA ALA A 132 -11.17 18.91 16.68
C ALA A 132 -12.52 18.32 17.10
N ASP A 133 -13.53 18.41 16.25
CA ASP A 133 -14.86 17.86 16.50
C ASP A 133 -15.00 16.41 16.02
N PHE A 134 -14.09 15.96 15.15
CA PHE A 134 -13.93 14.57 14.72
C PHE A 134 -12.54 14.38 14.08
N PHE A 135 -12.16 13.12 13.87
CA PHE A 135 -10.98 12.73 13.11
C PHE A 135 -11.32 11.54 12.20
N ASP A 136 -10.53 11.34 11.16
CA ASP A 136 -10.71 10.22 10.22
C ASP A 136 -9.39 9.58 9.83
N GLY A 137 -9.46 8.33 9.38
CA GLY A 137 -8.33 7.54 8.94
C GLY A 137 -7.42 7.05 10.06
N ASN A 138 -6.16 6.79 9.68
CA ASN A 138 -5.10 6.29 10.53
C ASN A 138 -4.09 7.40 10.88
N ILE A 139 -3.38 7.22 11.99
CA ILE A 139 -2.22 8.06 12.32
C ILE A 139 -1.17 7.84 11.24
N VAL A 140 -0.52 8.89 10.74
CA VAL A 140 0.59 8.80 9.79
C VAL A 140 1.87 9.25 10.49
N VAL A 141 2.92 8.43 10.44
CA VAL A 141 4.20 8.72 11.09
C VAL A 141 5.30 8.84 10.03
N HIS A 142 6.10 9.90 10.12
CA HIS A 142 7.29 10.08 9.29
C HIS A 142 8.39 10.78 10.09
N GLY A 143 9.43 10.02 10.47
CA GLY A 143 10.47 10.51 11.36
C GLY A 143 9.87 11.02 12.68
N PRO A 144 10.14 12.26 13.12
CA PRO A 144 9.56 12.83 14.33
C PRO A 144 8.14 13.39 14.14
N SER A 145 7.57 13.34 12.93
CA SER A 145 6.27 13.92 12.63
C SER A 145 5.16 12.90 12.75
N ILE A 146 4.12 13.26 13.49
CA ILE A 146 2.87 12.51 13.66
C ILE A 146 1.76 13.34 13.04
N ALA A 147 1.02 12.77 12.10
CA ALA A 147 -0.04 13.45 11.39
C ALA A 147 -1.38 12.71 11.47
N LEU A 148 -2.48 13.47 11.48
CA LEU A 148 -3.82 12.93 11.51
C LEU A 148 -4.79 13.86 10.76
N CYS A 149 -5.78 13.27 10.10
CA CYS A 149 -6.85 14.01 9.43
C CYS A 149 -7.92 14.41 10.47
N ILE A 150 -8.27 15.70 10.54
CA ILE A 150 -9.19 16.25 11.54
C ILE A 150 -10.23 17.19 10.91
N GLY A 151 -11.39 17.29 11.56
CA GLY A 151 -12.48 18.16 11.15
C GLY A 151 -13.04 19.02 12.28
N HIS A 152 -13.74 20.09 11.89
CA HIS A 152 -14.43 21.04 12.76
C HIS A 152 -15.85 21.27 12.24
N GLY A 153 -16.82 21.39 13.14
CA GLY A 153 -18.23 21.54 12.82
C GLY A 153 -19.04 20.25 12.95
N PRO A 154 -20.36 20.32 12.65
CA PRO A 154 -21.23 19.16 12.74
C PRO A 154 -20.79 18.08 11.76
N ARG A 155 -20.75 16.83 12.23
CA ARG A 155 -20.52 15.68 11.36
C ARG A 155 -21.67 15.59 10.34
N PRO A 156 -21.43 15.71 9.03
CA PRO A 156 -22.48 15.58 8.03
C PRO A 156 -23.06 14.14 8.06
N PRO A 157 -24.34 13.96 7.67
CA PRO A 157 -25.01 12.68 7.73
C PRO A 157 -24.36 11.67 6.76
N TYR A 158 -24.26 10.40 7.17
CA TYR A 158 -23.58 9.29 6.46
C TYR A 158 -23.98 9.06 4.98
N TRP A 159 -25.08 9.65 4.51
CA TRP A 159 -25.69 9.44 3.19
C TRP A 159 -25.21 10.48 2.16
N CYS A 160 -24.64 11.60 2.61
CA CYS A 160 -23.88 12.50 1.76
C CYS A 160 -22.44 12.01 1.85
N GLY A 161 -21.98 11.32 0.81
CA GLY A 161 -20.72 10.58 0.78
C GLY A 161 -19.57 11.31 1.48
N PHE A 162 -19.07 10.66 2.52
CA PHE A 162 -17.78 10.91 3.18
C PHE A 162 -17.62 12.24 3.94
N HIS A 163 -16.93 12.13 5.07
CA HIS A 163 -16.60 13.26 5.92
C HIS A 163 -15.56 14.13 5.22
N GLU A 164 -15.65 15.45 5.41
CA GLU A 164 -14.61 16.38 4.98
C GLU A 164 -13.74 16.78 6.20
N PRO A 165 -12.83 15.94 6.72
CA PRO A 165 -11.77 16.48 7.54
C PRO A 165 -10.91 17.37 6.63
N ARG A 166 -11.16 18.69 6.68
CA ARG A 166 -10.50 19.69 5.81
C ARG A 166 -9.06 19.99 6.20
N GLN A 167 -8.58 19.37 7.27
CA GLN A 167 -7.29 19.70 7.88
C GLN A 167 -6.49 18.46 8.21
N ILE A 168 -5.19 18.56 7.99
CA ILE A 168 -4.21 17.64 8.55
C ILE A 168 -3.49 18.36 9.66
N VAL A 169 -3.56 17.82 10.88
CA VAL A 169 -2.70 18.26 11.97
C VAL A 169 -1.40 17.48 11.91
N ILE A 170 -0.28 18.17 12.04
CA ILE A 170 1.06 17.59 12.10
C ILE A 170 1.70 18.04 13.41
N TRP A 171 2.00 17.08 14.29
CA TRP A 171 2.75 17.28 15.52
C TRP A 171 4.18 16.78 15.34
N ASN A 172 5.16 17.68 15.51
CA ASN A 172 6.56 17.31 15.58
C ASN A 172 6.93 16.98 17.03
N THR A 173 7.28 15.73 17.31
CA THR A 173 7.50 15.23 18.68
C THR A 173 8.77 15.77 19.34
N VAL A 174 9.74 16.24 18.54
CA VAL A 174 11.02 16.77 19.05
C VAL A 174 10.90 18.23 19.44
N SER A 175 10.30 19.06 18.58
CA SER A 175 10.09 20.49 18.83
C SER A 175 8.85 20.78 19.69
N GLY A 176 7.85 19.89 19.67
CA GLY A 176 6.54 20.13 20.26
C GLY A 176 5.61 21.00 19.41
N ASP A 177 6.06 21.39 18.21
CA ASP A 177 5.32 22.24 17.28
C ASP A 177 4.14 21.50 16.67
N VAL A 178 3.04 22.24 16.48
CA VAL A 178 1.84 21.74 15.82
C VAL A 178 1.53 22.64 14.64
N THR A 179 1.51 22.03 13.46
CA THR A 179 1.10 22.67 12.21
C THR A 179 -0.27 22.16 11.80
N ARG A 180 -1.12 23.05 11.29
CA ARG A 180 -2.40 22.69 10.68
C ARG A 180 -2.33 23.03 9.20
N VAL A 181 -2.46 22.01 8.37
CA VAL A 181 -2.43 22.13 6.91
C VAL A 181 -3.87 22.05 6.43
N GLN A 182 -4.33 23.06 5.67
CA GLN A 182 -5.61 22.96 4.98
C GLN A 182 -5.43 22.04 3.78
N ILE A 183 -6.33 21.07 3.63
CA ILE A 183 -6.38 20.24 2.44
C ILE A 183 -6.93 21.12 1.31
N PRO A 184 -6.17 21.34 0.21
CA PRO A 184 -6.66 22.16 -0.88
C PRO A 184 -7.84 21.47 -1.57
N HIS A 185 -8.86 22.24 -1.97
CA HIS A 185 -10.04 21.74 -2.67
C HIS A 185 -9.89 21.89 -4.19
N ASP A 186 -10.73 21.19 -4.94
CA ASP A 186 -10.93 21.41 -6.37
C ASP A 186 -12.05 22.46 -6.54
N ASP A 187 -11.99 23.28 -7.59
CA ASP A 187 -13.00 24.29 -7.87
C ASP A 187 -14.36 23.64 -8.24
N ARG A 188 -14.35 22.39 -8.72
CA ARG A 188 -15.52 21.57 -9.06
C ARG A 188 -16.23 21.03 -7.83
N GLY A 189 -15.49 20.75 -6.75
CA GLY A 189 -16.05 20.17 -5.53
C GLY A 189 -15.01 19.77 -4.50
N PRO A 190 -15.44 19.47 -3.27
CA PRO A 190 -14.55 18.94 -2.25
C PRO A 190 -14.01 17.55 -2.64
N GLN A 191 -12.77 17.27 -2.24
CA GLN A 191 -12.18 15.93 -2.35
C GLN A 191 -12.61 15.09 -1.15
N CYS A 192 -13.36 14.03 -1.38
CA CYS A 192 -13.71 13.00 -0.41
C CYS A 192 -12.55 12.01 -0.23
N HIS A 193 -12.25 11.65 1.01
CA HIS A 193 -11.17 10.72 1.34
C HIS A 193 -11.40 10.07 2.71
N ARG A 194 -10.79 8.89 2.93
CA ARG A 194 -10.83 8.17 4.23
C ARG A 194 -9.80 8.64 5.27
N GLY A 195 -9.09 9.73 5.00
CA GLY A 195 -7.97 10.16 5.86
C GLY A 195 -6.74 9.27 5.72
N ASN A 196 -6.65 8.47 4.66
CA ASN A 196 -5.46 7.73 4.27
C ASN A 196 -4.55 8.64 3.43
N PHE A 197 -3.44 9.08 4.02
CA PHE A 197 -2.44 9.89 3.34
C PHE A 197 -1.04 9.44 3.75
N GLN A 198 -0.04 9.92 3.03
CA GLN A 198 1.37 9.65 3.34
C GLN A 198 2.20 10.93 3.20
N PHE A 199 3.30 11.02 3.93
CA PHE A 199 4.37 11.96 3.58
C PHE A 199 5.07 11.48 2.31
N ALA A 200 4.87 12.19 1.20
CA ALA A 200 5.67 12.00 0.00
C ALA A 200 7.11 12.45 0.25
N THR A 201 7.30 13.52 1.02
CA THR A 201 8.59 13.91 1.62
C THR A 201 8.30 14.54 2.99
N PRO A 202 9.29 14.86 3.83
CA PRO A 202 9.04 15.65 5.04
C PRO A 202 8.30 16.97 4.79
N SER A 203 8.40 17.51 3.57
CA SER A 203 7.81 18.79 3.17
C SER A 203 6.51 18.67 2.38
N PHE A 204 6.09 17.47 1.99
CA PHE A 204 4.90 17.25 1.14
C PHE A 204 4.05 16.07 1.64
N ILE A 205 2.74 16.28 1.67
CA ILE A 205 1.75 15.21 1.88
C ILE A 205 1.22 14.79 0.51
N ALA A 206 0.99 13.49 0.33
CA ALA A 206 0.21 12.91 -0.75
C ALA A 206 -1.10 12.34 -0.20
N LEU A 207 -2.21 12.65 -0.87
CA LEU A 207 -3.57 12.29 -0.49
C LEU A 207 -4.32 11.78 -1.71
N GLY A 208 -4.84 10.56 -1.59
CA GLY A 208 -5.77 9.94 -2.53
C GLY A 208 -7.22 10.20 -2.11
N GLY A 209 -8.14 10.10 -3.06
CA GLY A 209 -9.56 10.30 -2.82
C GLY A 209 -10.31 10.49 -4.12
N HIS A 210 -11.55 10.97 -4.06
CA HIS A 210 -12.35 11.30 -5.23
C HIS A 210 -13.09 12.63 -5.07
N ILE A 211 -13.62 13.20 -6.15
CA ILE A 211 -14.48 14.40 -6.05
C ILE A 211 -15.87 14.01 -5.54
N ASP A 212 -16.43 14.78 -4.62
CA ASP A 212 -17.77 14.54 -4.06
C ASP A 212 -18.81 14.47 -5.20
N PRO A 213 -19.52 13.32 -5.33
CA PRO A 213 -20.46 13.11 -6.40
C PRO A 213 -21.71 13.99 -6.34
N CYS A 214 -21.93 14.71 -5.24
CA CYS A 214 -22.97 15.73 -5.13
C CYS A 214 -22.64 17.03 -5.87
N TYR A 215 -21.37 17.26 -6.18
CA TYR A 215 -20.91 18.48 -6.85
C TYR A 215 -20.52 18.23 -8.31
N ASP A 216 -19.88 17.11 -8.59
CA ASP A 216 -19.46 16.73 -9.95
C ASP A 216 -19.41 15.20 -10.09
N ARG A 217 -18.90 14.67 -11.21
CA ARG A 217 -18.65 13.24 -11.35
C ARG A 217 -17.58 12.79 -10.34
N PRO A 218 -17.68 11.55 -9.81
CA PRO A 218 -16.69 10.99 -8.89
C PRO A 218 -15.37 10.70 -9.62
N TYR A 219 -14.52 11.71 -9.76
CA TYR A 219 -13.21 11.54 -10.38
C TYR A 219 -12.21 11.02 -9.37
N SER A 220 -11.37 10.04 -9.74
CA SER A 220 -10.25 9.63 -8.89
C SER A 220 -9.25 10.77 -8.82
N VAL A 221 -8.76 11.07 -7.62
CA VAL A 221 -7.91 12.22 -7.33
C VAL A 221 -6.68 11.79 -6.55
N LEU A 222 -5.50 12.13 -7.07
CA LEU A 222 -4.24 12.11 -6.34
C LEU A 222 -3.71 13.53 -6.22
N ARG A 223 -3.57 14.02 -5.00
CA ARG A 223 -3.06 15.36 -4.71
C ARG A 223 -1.80 15.28 -3.88
N SER A 224 -0.87 16.19 -4.13
CA SER A 224 0.19 16.53 -3.20
C SER A 224 0.11 18.00 -2.80
N PHE A 225 0.54 18.33 -1.59
CA PHE A 225 0.60 19.72 -1.12
C PHE A 225 1.63 19.86 0.00
N PRO A 226 2.24 21.06 0.15
CA PRO A 226 3.30 21.25 1.10
C PRO A 226 2.77 21.25 2.55
N THR A 227 3.58 20.74 3.48
CA THR A 227 3.26 20.67 4.92
C THR A 227 3.33 22.04 5.61
N THR A 228 3.94 23.02 4.95
CA THR A 228 4.01 24.42 5.37
C THR A 228 3.74 25.32 4.16
N PRO A 229 3.25 26.56 4.37
CA PRO A 229 3.10 27.52 3.27
C PRO A 229 4.42 27.69 2.51
N SER A 230 4.41 27.39 1.21
CA SER A 230 5.59 27.38 0.34
C SER A 230 5.27 28.00 -1.01
N GLU A 231 6.27 28.59 -1.66
CA GLU A 231 6.17 29.04 -3.06
C GLU A 231 6.05 27.85 -4.04
N LYS A 232 6.56 26.66 -3.66
CA LYS A 232 6.33 25.42 -4.41
C LYS A 232 4.89 24.97 -4.18
N LEU A 233 4.06 25.14 -5.21
CA LEU A 233 2.69 24.65 -5.22
C LEU A 233 2.68 23.11 -5.22
N GLY A 234 1.67 22.55 -4.56
CA GLY A 234 1.33 21.14 -4.66
C GLY A 234 0.99 20.71 -6.09
N ARG A 235 0.83 19.41 -6.29
CA ARG A 235 0.37 18.83 -7.55
C ARG A 235 -1.02 18.25 -7.40
N TYR A 236 -1.75 18.25 -8.50
CA TYR A 236 -3.11 17.74 -8.55
C TYR A 236 -3.26 16.90 -9.80
N PHE A 237 -3.68 15.66 -9.60
CA PHE A 237 -3.90 14.68 -10.65
C PHE A 237 -5.31 14.13 -10.49
N HIS A 238 -6.04 14.04 -11.59
CA HIS A 238 -7.36 13.44 -11.61
C HIS A 238 -7.56 12.62 -12.89
N GLN A 239 -8.47 11.65 -12.84
CA GLN A 239 -8.86 10.85 -13.98
C GLN A 239 -10.39 10.72 -14.08
N HIS A 240 -10.89 10.68 -15.33
CA HIS A 240 -12.30 10.65 -15.69
C HIS A 240 -12.99 9.27 -15.47
N GLU A 241 -14.23 9.12 -15.96
CA GLU A 241 -15.29 8.20 -15.51
C GLU A 241 -14.97 6.70 -15.52
N ASN A 242 -15.08 6.03 -14.36
CA ASN A 242 -15.93 4.84 -14.17
C ASN A 242 -15.96 4.49 -12.66
N PHE A 243 -16.68 5.28 -11.87
CA PHE A 243 -17.11 4.83 -10.55
C PHE A 243 -18.61 4.58 -10.66
N GLU A 244 -19.01 3.32 -10.71
CA GLU A 244 -20.36 3.01 -10.26
C GLU A 244 -20.41 3.38 -8.77
N PHE A 245 -21.54 3.92 -8.30
CA PHE A 245 -21.69 4.28 -6.89
C PHE A 245 -21.59 3.00 -6.03
N GLY A 246 -20.39 2.71 -5.55
CA GLY A 246 -20.07 1.65 -4.59
C GLY A 246 -19.40 2.20 -3.34
N ASP A 247 -19.23 1.32 -2.35
CA ASP A 247 -18.35 1.50 -1.19
C ASP A 247 -16.87 1.43 -1.64
N ASP A 248 -16.51 2.16 -2.70
CA ASP A 248 -15.21 2.11 -3.36
C ASP A 248 -14.40 3.35 -2.98
N HIS A 249 -13.37 3.10 -2.20
CA HIS A 249 -12.62 4.09 -1.47
C HIS A 249 -11.20 4.20 -1.99
N ASP A 250 -10.96 5.26 -2.74
CA ASP A 250 -9.62 5.67 -3.12
C ASP A 250 -8.76 5.89 -1.86
N ALA A 251 -7.61 5.21 -1.80
CA ALA A 251 -6.74 5.21 -0.63
C ALA A 251 -5.26 5.20 -1.02
N ILE A 252 -4.43 5.83 -0.20
CA ILE A 252 -2.97 5.72 -0.29
C ILE A 252 -2.51 4.48 0.49
N ALA A 253 -1.60 3.69 -0.11
CA ALA A 253 -0.98 2.55 0.55
C ALA A 253 -0.30 2.95 1.86
N ILE A 254 -0.46 2.13 2.89
CA ILE A 254 0.15 2.39 4.19
C ILE A 254 1.60 1.86 4.16
N PRO A 255 2.59 2.65 4.59
CA PRO A 255 3.96 2.19 4.69
C PRO A 255 4.16 1.30 5.93
N GLY A 256 4.87 0.18 5.74
CA GLY A 256 5.29 -0.77 6.78
C GLY A 256 6.75 -0.58 7.21
N SER A 257 7.37 0.52 6.78
CA SER A 257 8.71 0.92 7.17
C SER A 257 8.75 2.41 7.45
N SER A 258 9.61 2.82 8.38
CA SER A 258 9.96 4.22 8.61
C SER A 258 10.96 4.76 7.58
N ALA A 259 11.62 3.87 6.82
CA ALA A 259 12.45 4.27 5.70
C ALA A 259 11.61 4.99 4.64
N HIS A 260 12.23 5.94 3.96
CA HIS A 260 11.57 6.69 2.91
C HIS A 260 11.29 5.80 1.69
N ASN A 261 10.06 5.85 1.17
CA ASN A 261 9.69 5.23 -0.09
C ASN A 261 9.90 6.22 -1.23
N ASN A 262 10.48 5.76 -2.34
CA ASN A 262 10.65 6.58 -3.54
C ASN A 262 9.37 6.63 -4.39
N VAL A 263 8.36 5.84 -4.02
CA VAL A 263 7.08 5.77 -4.70
C VAL A 263 5.91 5.98 -3.74
N ILE A 264 4.81 6.48 -4.29
CA ILE A 264 3.49 6.54 -3.65
C ILE A 264 2.55 5.64 -4.43
N VAL A 265 1.67 4.92 -3.73
CA VAL A 265 0.71 4.02 -4.34
C VAL A 265 -0.71 4.49 -4.02
N HIS A 266 -1.48 4.78 -5.06
CA HIS A 266 -2.87 5.17 -5.00
C HIS A 266 -3.74 4.00 -5.48
N HIS A 267 -4.60 3.47 -4.62
CA HIS A 267 -5.48 2.35 -4.93
C HIS A 267 -6.85 2.83 -5.39
N HIS A 268 -7.37 2.18 -6.43
CA HIS A 268 -8.64 2.44 -7.09
C HIS A 268 -9.54 1.20 -6.90
N GLN A 269 -10.56 1.29 -6.05
CA GLN A 269 -11.25 0.11 -5.51
C GLN A 269 -12.18 -0.61 -6.52
N ASP A 270 -12.85 0.12 -7.42
CA ASP A 270 -13.90 -0.42 -8.30
C ASP A 270 -13.36 -1.36 -9.43
N MET A 271 -12.06 -1.30 -9.74
CA MET A 271 -11.46 -2.15 -10.80
C MET A 271 -10.30 -3.04 -10.33
N HIS A 272 -10.08 -3.14 -9.02
CA HIS A 272 -8.87 -3.75 -8.46
C HIS A 272 -7.63 -3.20 -9.18
N ARG A 273 -7.45 -1.89 -9.21
CA ARG A 273 -6.29 -1.25 -9.83
C ARG A 273 -5.57 -0.37 -8.83
N PHE A 274 -4.29 -0.16 -9.04
CA PHE A 274 -3.52 0.81 -8.28
C PHE A 274 -2.52 1.51 -9.19
N THR A 275 -2.28 2.78 -8.89
CA THR A 275 -1.26 3.60 -9.55
C THR A 275 -0.09 3.80 -8.63
N VAL A 276 1.10 3.42 -9.10
CA VAL A 276 2.38 3.71 -8.48
C VAL A 276 2.98 4.93 -9.16
N ALA A 277 3.32 5.96 -8.40
CA ALA A 277 3.95 7.17 -8.92
C ALA A 277 5.25 7.47 -8.19
N ASP A 278 6.28 7.90 -8.92
CA ASP A 278 7.50 8.42 -8.34
C ASP A 278 7.20 9.67 -7.49
N VAL A 279 7.82 9.76 -6.30
CA VAL A 279 7.66 10.90 -5.39
C VAL A 279 8.08 12.23 -6.04
N GLY A 280 9.03 12.19 -6.98
CA GLY A 280 9.46 13.33 -7.77
C GLY A 280 8.34 13.98 -8.58
N LEU A 281 7.37 13.20 -9.08
CA LEU A 281 6.18 13.72 -9.76
C LEU A 281 5.31 14.54 -8.81
N LEU A 282 5.08 14.00 -7.61
CA LEU A 282 4.25 14.63 -6.59
C LEU A 282 4.89 15.90 -6.03
N THR A 283 6.21 15.95 -5.91
CA THR A 283 6.94 17.13 -5.41
C THR A 283 7.24 18.16 -6.50
N GLY A 284 7.00 17.82 -7.77
CA GLY A 284 7.33 18.63 -8.93
C GLY A 284 8.82 18.71 -9.26
N GLU A 285 9.65 17.83 -8.66
CA GLU A 285 11.05 17.64 -9.04
C GLU A 285 11.18 17.00 -10.42
N ILE A 286 10.25 16.09 -10.74
CA ILE A 286 10.04 15.60 -12.10
C ILE A 286 9.05 16.56 -12.79
N PRO A 287 9.45 17.22 -13.89
CA PRO A 287 8.55 18.08 -14.65
C PRO A 287 7.42 17.27 -15.25
N SER A 288 6.17 17.67 -15.00
CA SER A 288 5.00 17.17 -15.72
C SER A 288 4.34 18.33 -16.45
N GLU A 289 4.10 18.17 -17.76
CA GLU A 289 3.36 19.15 -18.55
C GLU A 289 1.87 18.86 -18.46
N ALA A 290 1.07 19.91 -18.20
CA ALA A 290 -0.39 19.84 -18.34
C ALA A 290 -0.70 19.71 -19.83
N LEU A 291 -0.72 18.47 -20.33
CA LEU A 291 -1.13 18.19 -21.69
C LEU A 291 -2.65 18.35 -21.79
N PRO A 292 -3.16 18.93 -22.88
CA PRO A 292 -4.60 19.02 -23.10
C PRO A 292 -5.22 17.63 -23.16
N SER A 293 -6.38 17.46 -22.50
CA SER A 293 -7.20 16.24 -22.59
C SER A 293 -7.34 15.82 -24.06
N PRO A 294 -7.02 14.56 -24.43
CA PRO A 294 -7.12 14.11 -25.81
C PRO A 294 -8.51 14.39 -26.39
N GLY A 295 -8.59 14.91 -27.63
CA GLY A 295 -9.80 15.47 -28.24
C GLY A 295 -11.02 14.56 -28.45
N TYR A 296 -11.03 13.35 -27.89
CA TYR A 296 -12.25 12.54 -27.74
C TYR A 296 -12.95 12.77 -26.39
N PHE A 297 -12.31 13.47 -25.46
CA PHE A 297 -12.81 13.89 -24.15
C PHE A 297 -13.12 15.40 -24.11
N ILE A 298 -13.67 15.96 -25.20
CA ILE A 298 -14.03 17.39 -25.25
C ILE A 298 -15.34 17.58 -24.50
N ASP A 299 -15.25 17.74 -23.19
CA ASP A 299 -16.16 18.62 -22.49
C ASP A 299 -15.69 20.07 -22.74
N PRO A 300 -16.51 20.93 -23.37
CA PRO A 300 -16.15 22.30 -23.69
C PRO A 300 -15.85 23.20 -22.49
N ASP A 301 -16.12 22.77 -21.25
CA ASP A 301 -15.92 23.56 -20.03
C ASP A 301 -14.61 23.28 -19.26
N TYR A 302 -13.71 22.39 -19.74
CA TYR A 302 -12.56 21.93 -18.94
C TYR A 302 -11.20 22.61 -19.23
N HIS A 303 -10.54 23.04 -18.15
CA HIS A 303 -9.23 23.69 -18.12
C HIS A 303 -8.05 22.70 -18.21
N LYS A 304 -6.84 23.25 -18.44
CA LYS A 304 -5.56 22.56 -18.60
C LYS A 304 -5.14 21.80 -17.33
N ASP A 305 -5.64 20.60 -17.15
CA ASP A 305 -5.28 19.77 -16.01
C ASP A 305 -4.23 18.70 -16.36
N LEU A 306 -3.44 18.31 -15.37
CA LEU A 306 -2.45 17.22 -15.45
C LEU A 306 -3.17 15.87 -15.46
N PHE A 307 -3.91 15.60 -16.55
CA PHE A 307 -4.59 14.35 -16.88
C PHE A 307 -3.65 13.12 -16.91
N HIS A 308 -2.36 13.31 -16.63
CA HIS A 308 -1.30 12.43 -17.06
C HIS A 308 -0.69 11.53 -16.00
N VAL A 309 -0.80 11.72 -14.68
CA VAL A 309 -0.06 10.79 -13.78
C VAL A 309 -0.55 9.35 -13.87
N PHE A 310 -1.86 9.13 -13.96
CA PHE A 310 -2.42 7.79 -14.19
C PHE A 310 -2.14 7.22 -15.60
N SER A 311 -1.53 8.06 -16.44
CA SER A 311 -1.23 7.84 -17.85
C SER A 311 0.25 8.13 -18.17
N ASP A 312 1.07 8.36 -17.15
CA ASP A 312 2.44 8.82 -17.27
C ASP A 312 3.26 7.60 -17.60
N LYS A 313 4.06 7.71 -18.66
CA LYS A 313 4.69 6.55 -19.28
C LYS A 313 6.03 6.22 -18.65
N ASP A 314 6.61 7.20 -17.95
CA ASP A 314 8.00 7.18 -17.57
C ASP A 314 8.12 7.13 -16.04
N ASP A 315 7.25 7.84 -15.31
CA ASP A 315 7.39 8.06 -13.87
C ASP A 315 6.20 7.56 -13.03
N ALA A 316 5.17 6.99 -13.66
CA ALA A 316 4.08 6.30 -12.97
C ALA A 316 3.61 5.05 -13.72
N ARG A 317 2.86 4.19 -13.04
CA ARG A 317 2.20 3.00 -13.63
C ARG A 317 0.93 2.65 -12.90
N THR A 318 -0.14 2.48 -13.67
CA THR A 318 -1.38 1.84 -13.22
C THR A 318 -1.30 0.34 -13.52
N LEU A 319 -1.63 -0.49 -12.53
CA LEU A 319 -1.53 -1.95 -12.58
C LEU A 319 -2.76 -2.59 -11.96
N TYR A 320 -3.04 -3.83 -12.36
CA TYR A 320 -4.11 -4.64 -11.77
C TYR A 320 -3.67 -5.28 -10.45
N GLY A 321 -4.63 -5.39 -9.53
CA GLY A 321 -4.50 -5.92 -8.18
C GLY A 321 -5.07 -5.00 -7.11
N SER A 322 -5.35 -5.59 -5.96
CA SER A 322 -5.87 -4.91 -4.77
C SER A 322 -4.82 -4.83 -3.68
N ILE A 323 -4.82 -3.75 -2.90
CA ILE A 323 -3.98 -3.61 -1.71
C ILE A 323 -4.86 -3.53 -0.46
N ASN A 324 -4.28 -3.82 0.71
CA ASN A 324 -4.96 -3.56 1.97
C ASN A 324 -4.90 -2.06 2.28
N ASP A 325 -6.06 -1.42 2.45
CA ASP A 325 -6.18 0.01 2.76
C ASP A 325 -6.04 0.31 4.27
N SER A 326 -6.03 -0.73 5.10
CA SER A 326 -6.07 -0.64 6.56
C SER A 326 -4.81 -1.23 7.22
N LEU A 327 -3.93 -1.84 6.44
CA LEU A 327 -2.66 -2.43 6.86
C LEU A 327 -1.55 -2.05 5.90
N PRO A 328 -0.29 -2.07 6.36
CA PRO A 328 0.83 -1.82 5.49
C PRO A 328 0.89 -2.74 4.28
N SER A 329 0.97 -2.15 3.10
CA SER A 329 1.14 -2.86 1.83
C SER A 329 2.42 -2.42 1.10
N LEU A 330 3.08 -1.35 1.55
CA LEU A 330 4.29 -0.79 0.93
C LEU A 330 5.47 -0.78 1.93
N ALA A 331 6.63 -1.31 1.54
CA ALA A 331 7.85 -1.22 2.33
C ALA A 331 9.09 -1.22 1.44
N GLY A 332 9.95 -0.19 1.52
CA GLY A 332 11.23 -0.15 0.80
C GLY A 332 11.08 -0.30 -0.73
N ASN A 333 10.04 0.33 -1.31
CA ASN A 333 9.61 0.22 -2.71
C ASN A 333 9.02 -1.14 -3.13
N LYS A 334 8.84 -2.08 -2.20
CA LYS A 334 8.09 -3.31 -2.43
C LYS A 334 6.63 -3.08 -2.06
N LEU A 335 5.73 -3.52 -2.94
CA LEU A 335 4.28 -3.45 -2.75
C LEU A 335 3.71 -4.87 -2.74
N LEU A 336 2.98 -5.21 -1.68
CA LEU A 336 2.21 -6.44 -1.57
C LEU A 336 0.83 -6.23 -2.16
N VAL A 337 0.52 -7.02 -3.18
CA VAL A 337 -0.70 -6.92 -3.98
C VAL A 337 -1.42 -8.26 -3.98
N LYS A 338 -2.74 -8.20 -3.88
CA LYS A 338 -3.63 -9.36 -3.99
C LYS A 338 -4.37 -9.31 -5.32
N GLU A 339 -4.21 -10.34 -6.12
CA GLU A 339 -4.94 -10.53 -7.38
C GLU A 339 -5.92 -11.71 -7.25
N TRP A 340 -7.08 -11.59 -7.89
CA TRP A 340 -8.09 -12.64 -7.99
C TRP A 340 -8.04 -13.23 -9.38
N ILE A 341 -7.86 -14.54 -9.49
CA ILE A 341 -7.78 -15.24 -10.78
C ILE A 341 -8.96 -16.20 -10.87
N GLY A 342 -9.71 -16.13 -11.97
CA GLY A 342 -10.87 -16.97 -12.22
C GLY A 342 -10.48 -18.40 -12.63
N ASP A 343 -11.29 -19.36 -12.20
CA ASP A 343 -11.14 -20.81 -12.39
C ASP A 343 -11.74 -21.28 -13.73
N TYR A 344 -11.59 -20.48 -14.78
CA TYR A 344 -11.94 -20.92 -16.14
C TYR A 344 -10.67 -21.51 -16.77
N ASP A 345 -10.58 -22.85 -16.73
CA ASP A 345 -9.65 -23.71 -17.49
C ASP A 345 -8.19 -23.86 -17.00
N HIS A 346 -7.85 -23.53 -15.75
CA HIS A 346 -6.52 -23.82 -15.23
C HIS A 346 -6.39 -25.25 -14.67
N GLU A 347 -5.37 -26.01 -15.11
CA GLU A 347 -5.03 -27.31 -14.53
C GLU A 347 -4.72 -27.16 -13.03
N GLU A 348 -5.62 -27.73 -12.23
CA GLU A 348 -5.65 -27.80 -10.77
C GLU A 348 -4.29 -28.16 -10.11
N ASP A 349 -3.45 -28.88 -10.84
CA ASP A 349 -2.16 -29.42 -10.40
C ASP A 349 -0.99 -28.42 -10.47
N GLN A 350 -1.17 -27.22 -11.04
CA GLN A 350 -0.07 -26.24 -11.20
C GLN A 350 0.07 -25.25 -10.04
N TYR A 351 -0.88 -25.26 -9.10
CA TYR A 351 -1.03 -24.23 -8.08
C TYR A 351 -1.34 -24.89 -6.70
N HIS A 352 -0.31 -25.44 -6.04
CA HIS A 352 -0.48 -26.22 -4.80
C HIS A 352 -0.63 -25.39 -3.51
N SER A 353 -0.53 -24.05 -3.60
CA SER A 353 -0.39 -23.15 -2.43
C SER A 353 -1.61 -22.24 -2.14
N PHE A 354 -2.78 -22.52 -2.72
CA PHE A 354 -3.89 -21.55 -2.82
C PHE A 354 -5.14 -21.90 -2.02
N ASP A 355 -5.82 -20.85 -1.53
CA ASP A 355 -7.14 -20.92 -0.91
C ASP A 355 -8.25 -20.79 -1.97
N ARG A 356 -9.29 -21.63 -1.88
CA ARG A 356 -10.34 -21.75 -2.89
C ARG A 356 -11.67 -21.20 -2.37
N SER A 357 -12.24 -20.24 -3.10
CA SER A 357 -13.65 -19.86 -2.98
C SER A 357 -14.31 -19.89 -4.36
N MET A 358 -15.32 -20.76 -4.55
CA MET A 358 -16.19 -20.89 -5.73
C MET A 358 -15.65 -20.26 -7.04
N GLY A 359 -14.76 -20.96 -7.73
CA GLY A 359 -14.34 -20.58 -9.08
C GLY A 359 -13.39 -19.38 -9.18
N TRP A 360 -12.78 -18.94 -8.08
CA TRP A 360 -11.72 -17.92 -8.06
C TRP A 360 -10.65 -18.29 -7.01
N PHE A 361 -9.38 -18.04 -7.31
CA PHE A 361 -8.27 -18.22 -6.38
C PHE A 361 -7.51 -16.90 -6.15
N ARG A 362 -6.99 -16.74 -4.93
CA ARG A 362 -6.29 -15.53 -4.49
C ARG A 362 -4.79 -15.72 -4.62
N VAL A 363 -4.14 -14.87 -5.40
CA VAL A 363 -2.69 -14.87 -5.53
C VAL A 363 -2.12 -13.62 -4.86
N LEU A 364 -1.06 -13.80 -4.07
CA LEU A 364 -0.25 -12.70 -3.55
C LEU A 364 0.93 -12.46 -4.49
N TYR A 365 1.10 -11.21 -4.90
CA TYR A 365 2.25 -10.76 -5.66
C TYR A 365 3.01 -9.70 -4.88
N LEU A 366 4.33 -9.74 -5.04
CA LEU A 366 5.21 -8.67 -4.60
C LEU A 366 5.74 -7.94 -5.82
N TYR A 367 5.39 -6.67 -5.90
CA TYR A 367 5.92 -5.75 -6.90
C TYR A 367 7.11 -5.01 -6.29
N ASP A 368 8.29 -5.03 -6.90
CA ASP A 368 9.46 -4.25 -6.45
C ASP A 368 9.75 -3.14 -7.48
N PHE A 369 9.63 -1.88 -7.05
CA PHE A 369 9.84 -0.68 -7.87
C PHE A 369 11.23 -0.05 -7.66
N ASP A 370 12.18 -0.74 -7.02
CA ASP A 370 13.57 -0.31 -6.95
C ASP A 370 14.20 -0.25 -8.36
N GLN A 371 14.31 0.98 -8.88
CA GLN A 371 14.79 1.23 -10.24
C GLN A 371 16.24 0.79 -10.45
N ALA A 372 17.11 0.90 -9.45
CA ALA A 372 18.50 0.49 -9.59
C ALA A 372 18.59 -1.03 -9.74
N ARG A 373 17.83 -1.75 -8.93
CA ARG A 373 17.74 -3.21 -8.96
C ARG A 373 17.09 -3.73 -10.23
N CYS A 374 15.99 -3.12 -10.66
CA CYS A 374 15.32 -3.51 -11.90
C CYS A 374 16.22 -3.29 -13.12
N LYS A 375 16.95 -2.16 -13.18
CA LYS A 375 17.95 -1.90 -14.23
C LYS A 375 19.05 -2.96 -14.22
N ALA A 376 19.57 -3.31 -13.04
CA ALA A 376 20.60 -4.35 -12.91
C ALA A 376 20.10 -5.72 -13.40
N LEU A 377 18.85 -6.08 -13.16
CA LEU A 377 18.27 -7.33 -13.66
C LEU A 377 18.15 -7.32 -15.19
N ARG A 378 17.70 -6.21 -15.79
CA ARG A 378 17.60 -6.10 -17.26
C ARG A 378 18.94 -6.24 -17.98
N GLN A 379 20.01 -5.75 -17.35
CA GLN A 379 21.37 -5.78 -17.90
C GLN A 379 22.01 -7.17 -17.90
N LEU A 380 21.38 -8.18 -17.27
CA LEU A 380 21.87 -9.55 -17.31
C LEU A 380 21.84 -10.12 -18.73
N SER A 381 22.92 -10.79 -19.12
CA SER A 381 23.05 -11.40 -20.44
C SER A 381 22.01 -12.53 -20.66
N PRO A 382 21.29 -12.55 -21.80
CA PRO A 382 20.23 -13.52 -22.03
C PRO A 382 20.64 -15.00 -22.00
N HIS A 383 21.85 -15.30 -22.50
CA HIS A 383 22.32 -16.68 -22.67
C HIS A 383 23.28 -17.19 -21.60
N SER A 384 23.54 -16.42 -20.54
CA SER A 384 24.30 -16.92 -19.39
C SER A 384 23.72 -16.44 -18.07
N GLU A 385 23.71 -15.13 -17.81
CA GLU A 385 23.37 -14.62 -16.48
C GLU A 385 21.88 -14.76 -16.15
N ARG A 386 21.00 -14.59 -17.14
CA ARG A 386 19.55 -14.83 -16.95
C ARG A 386 19.24 -16.31 -16.70
N GLN A 387 19.94 -17.22 -17.38
CA GLN A 387 19.78 -18.67 -17.19
C GLN A 387 20.31 -19.15 -15.83
N ASP A 388 21.43 -18.58 -15.38
CA ASP A 388 21.97 -18.83 -14.05
C ASP A 388 21.00 -18.33 -12.96
N LEU A 389 20.39 -17.16 -13.16
CA LEU A 389 19.37 -16.63 -12.25
C LEU A 389 18.12 -17.52 -12.21
N GLU A 390 17.61 -17.94 -13.38
CA GLU A 390 16.45 -18.83 -13.47
C GLU A 390 16.72 -20.16 -12.75
N THR A 391 17.91 -20.74 -12.93
CA THR A 391 18.32 -21.98 -12.26
C THR A 391 18.31 -21.81 -10.75
N ARG A 392 18.89 -20.73 -10.23
CA ARG A 392 18.89 -20.41 -8.79
C ARG A 392 17.48 -20.17 -8.24
N LEU A 393 16.62 -19.48 -8.99
CA LEU A 393 15.22 -19.25 -8.59
C LEU A 393 14.49 -20.59 -8.45
N LYS A 394 14.67 -21.49 -9.43
CA LYS A 394 14.06 -22.81 -9.44
C LYS A 394 14.59 -23.73 -8.33
N GLU A 395 15.89 -23.66 -8.04
CA GLU A 395 16.51 -24.37 -6.91
C GLU A 395 15.95 -23.90 -5.57
N GLN A 396 15.73 -22.59 -5.41
CA GLN A 396 15.17 -22.00 -4.19
C GLN A 396 13.67 -22.30 -4.04
N ASN A 397 12.92 -22.14 -5.12
CA ASN A 397 11.48 -22.37 -5.18
C ASN A 397 11.10 -22.92 -6.56
N PRO A 398 10.73 -24.22 -6.66
CA PRO A 398 10.28 -24.81 -7.93
C PRO A 398 9.03 -24.14 -8.51
N GLU A 399 8.22 -23.46 -7.69
CA GLU A 399 7.02 -22.71 -8.08
C GLU A 399 7.29 -21.22 -8.31
N ALA A 400 8.55 -20.77 -8.22
CA ALA A 400 8.91 -19.37 -8.43
C ALA A 400 8.36 -18.87 -9.78
N ARG A 401 7.69 -17.72 -9.75
CA ARG A 401 7.25 -17.01 -10.95
C ARG A 401 7.63 -15.55 -10.81
N VAL A 402 8.58 -15.15 -11.64
CA VAL A 402 9.18 -13.82 -11.61
C VAL A 402 9.08 -13.20 -12.99
N THR A 403 8.49 -12.03 -13.07
CA THR A 403 8.47 -11.24 -14.30
C THR A 403 9.23 -9.94 -14.06
N VAL A 404 10.25 -9.66 -14.86
CA VAL A 404 10.91 -8.35 -14.91
C VAL A 404 10.27 -7.55 -16.02
N VAL A 405 9.52 -6.51 -15.65
CA VAL A 405 8.67 -5.76 -16.58
C VAL A 405 9.30 -4.41 -16.91
N SER A 406 9.46 -4.17 -18.21
CA SER A 406 9.93 -2.89 -18.74
C SER A 406 9.08 -2.35 -19.88
N ARG A 407 8.18 -3.18 -20.40
CA ARG A 407 7.19 -2.87 -21.44
C ARG A 407 6.36 -1.61 -21.16
N MET A 408 5.81 -1.02 -22.22
CA MET A 408 4.83 0.07 -22.14
C MET A 408 3.49 -0.53 -21.78
N PHE A 409 2.83 -0.10 -20.71
CA PHE A 409 1.39 -0.34 -20.63
C PHE A 409 0.70 0.98 -20.37
N TYR A 410 -0.34 1.23 -21.15
CA TYR A 410 -1.38 2.16 -20.84
C TYR A 410 -2.52 1.35 -20.25
N ALA A 411 -2.56 1.33 -18.93
CA ALA A 411 -3.69 0.82 -18.21
C ALA A 411 -4.38 2.08 -17.68
N SER A 412 -5.41 2.56 -18.38
CA SER A 412 -6.30 3.57 -17.81
C SER A 412 -6.91 2.97 -16.54
N ILE A 413 -7.21 3.76 -15.50
CA ILE A 413 -8.04 3.26 -14.38
C ILE A 413 -9.35 2.63 -14.89
N GLU A 414 -9.82 3.06 -16.07
CA GLU A 414 -11.10 2.70 -16.70
C GLU A 414 -11.03 1.57 -17.74
N GLU A 415 -9.83 1.15 -18.18
CA GLU A 415 -9.70 0.14 -19.24
C GLU A 415 -9.64 -1.26 -18.63
N GLU A 416 -10.57 -2.17 -18.99
CA GLU A 416 -10.49 -3.59 -18.61
C GLU A 416 -9.24 -4.25 -19.22
N ASP A 417 -8.93 -3.89 -20.47
CA ASP A 417 -7.79 -4.40 -21.22
C ASP A 417 -6.63 -3.42 -21.19
N ASP A 418 -5.46 -3.90 -20.78
CA ASP A 418 -4.25 -3.08 -20.84
C ASP A 418 -3.86 -2.84 -22.31
N SER A 419 -3.78 -1.56 -22.72
CA SER A 419 -3.46 -1.18 -24.11
C SER A 419 -2.11 -0.47 -24.22
N GLU A 420 -1.50 -0.40 -25.40
CA GLU A 420 -0.31 0.44 -25.62
C GLU A 420 -0.67 1.64 -26.51
N LYS A 421 -0.41 2.87 -26.03
CA LYS A 421 -0.60 4.10 -26.84
C LYS A 421 0.43 4.26 -27.96
N THR A 422 1.55 3.53 -27.96
CA THR A 422 2.54 3.62 -29.05
C THR A 422 2.09 2.75 -30.22
N THR A 423 1.91 3.39 -31.37
CA THR A 423 1.26 2.79 -32.54
C THR A 423 2.22 2.13 -33.51
N SER A 424 3.52 2.04 -33.17
CA SER A 424 4.53 1.43 -34.03
C SER A 424 4.22 -0.06 -34.26
N PRO A 425 4.48 -0.59 -35.46
CA PRO A 425 4.25 -2.00 -35.75
C PRO A 425 4.94 -2.97 -34.80
N GLU A 426 6.16 -2.65 -34.34
CA GLU A 426 6.99 -3.48 -33.47
C GLU A 426 6.33 -3.67 -32.10
N TRP A 427 5.92 -2.59 -31.45
CA TRP A 427 5.16 -2.61 -30.20
C TRP A 427 3.81 -3.33 -30.35
N LYS A 428 3.07 -3.11 -31.44
CA LYS A 428 1.82 -3.84 -31.68
C LYS A 428 2.03 -5.34 -31.83
N ALA A 429 3.13 -5.76 -32.47
CA ALA A 429 3.48 -7.16 -32.60
C ALA A 429 3.88 -7.75 -31.24
N HIS A 430 4.69 -7.04 -30.46
CA HIS A 430 5.08 -7.42 -29.10
C HIS A 430 3.87 -7.62 -28.17
N VAL A 431 2.96 -6.64 -28.11
CA VAL A 431 1.74 -6.73 -27.29
C VAL A 431 0.87 -7.91 -27.72
N ARG A 432 0.72 -8.13 -29.04
CA ARG A 432 -0.02 -9.28 -29.55
C ARG A 432 0.62 -10.59 -29.12
N GLU A 433 1.94 -10.73 -29.26
CA GLU A 433 2.68 -11.92 -28.83
C GLU A 433 2.47 -12.18 -27.33
N ARG A 434 2.51 -11.13 -26.50
CA ARG A 434 2.24 -11.23 -25.06
C ARG A 434 0.81 -11.65 -24.76
N TRP A 435 -0.17 -11.06 -25.43
CA TRP A 435 -1.58 -11.43 -25.28
C TRP A 435 -1.84 -12.87 -25.74
N GLU A 436 -1.29 -13.28 -26.87
CA GLU A 436 -1.37 -14.66 -27.37
C GLU A 436 -0.71 -15.65 -26.41
N THR A 437 0.45 -15.29 -25.85
CA THR A 437 1.15 -16.10 -24.84
C THR A 437 0.35 -16.21 -23.55
N GLN A 438 -0.23 -15.10 -23.08
CA GLN A 438 -1.07 -15.08 -21.88
C GLN A 438 -2.34 -15.92 -22.08
N ARG A 439 -3.00 -15.77 -23.22
CA ARG A 439 -4.16 -16.59 -23.59
C ARG A 439 -3.80 -18.07 -23.69
N ALA A 440 -2.65 -18.41 -24.27
CA ALA A 440 -2.16 -19.79 -24.32
C ALA A 440 -1.86 -20.33 -22.92
N ARG A 441 -1.42 -19.50 -21.97
CA ARG A 441 -1.25 -19.90 -20.56
C ARG A 441 -2.61 -20.12 -19.87
N GLU A 442 -3.59 -19.28 -20.18
CA GLU A 442 -4.96 -19.41 -19.68
C GLU A 442 -5.64 -20.68 -20.15
N THR A 443 -5.44 -21.07 -21.42
CA THR A 443 -5.98 -22.32 -21.97
C THR A 443 -5.10 -23.55 -21.69
N GLY A 444 -4.01 -23.42 -20.94
CA GLY A 444 -3.08 -24.51 -20.62
C GLY A 444 -2.16 -24.95 -21.78
N GLU A 445 -2.21 -24.29 -22.93
CA GLU A 445 -1.36 -24.55 -24.10
C GLU A 445 0.12 -24.16 -23.86
N ALA A 446 0.36 -23.19 -22.97
CA ALA A 446 1.69 -22.74 -22.59
C ALA A 446 1.90 -22.79 -21.07
N LYS A 447 3.12 -23.13 -20.65
CA LYS A 447 3.50 -23.06 -19.23
C LYS A 447 3.98 -21.66 -18.89
N PHE A 448 3.63 -21.22 -17.69
CA PHE A 448 4.29 -20.06 -17.10
C PHE A 448 5.78 -20.41 -16.83
N PRO A 449 6.72 -19.55 -17.22
CA PRO A 449 8.14 -19.74 -16.93
C PRO A 449 8.45 -19.43 -15.46
N VAL A 450 9.66 -19.80 -15.01
CA VAL A 450 10.17 -19.40 -13.69
C VAL A 450 10.59 -17.93 -13.68
N LEU A 451 11.28 -17.51 -14.74
CA LEU A 451 11.75 -16.15 -14.94
C LEU A 451 11.37 -15.68 -16.34
N GLU A 452 10.66 -14.56 -16.41
CA GLU A 452 10.27 -13.90 -17.65
C GLU A 452 10.81 -12.48 -17.69
N PHE A 453 11.40 -12.10 -18.82
CA PHE A 453 11.72 -10.71 -19.09
C PHE A 453 10.74 -10.18 -20.12
N ASP A 454 10.02 -9.14 -19.73
CA ASP A 454 9.18 -8.36 -20.63
C ASP A 454 9.95 -7.10 -21.06
N ASP A 455 10.99 -7.36 -21.87
CA ASP A 455 11.85 -6.35 -22.50
C ASP A 455 11.14 -5.67 -23.68
N PRO A 456 11.43 -4.38 -23.95
CA PRO A 456 10.93 -3.71 -25.15
C PRO A 456 11.49 -4.37 -26.42
N PRO A 457 10.85 -4.13 -27.60
CA PRO A 457 11.44 -4.46 -28.89
C PRO A 457 12.85 -3.89 -29.06
N GLU A 458 13.66 -4.52 -29.93
CA GLU A 458 15.02 -4.06 -30.24
C GLU A 458 15.03 -2.58 -30.65
N ASP A 459 16.05 -1.84 -30.21
CA ASP A 459 16.24 -0.40 -30.46
C ASP A 459 15.13 0.53 -29.90
N GLN A 460 14.22 0.02 -29.04
CA GLN A 460 13.14 0.79 -28.39
C GLN A 460 13.35 0.95 -26.87
N ASP A 461 14.59 1.15 -26.41
CA ASP A 461 14.89 1.35 -24.98
C ASP A 461 14.55 2.77 -24.54
N ASN A 462 13.28 2.99 -24.19
CA ASN A 462 12.83 4.18 -23.48
C ASN A 462 12.80 3.87 -21.97
N PRO A 463 13.55 4.62 -21.13
CA PRO A 463 13.58 4.38 -19.68
C PRO A 463 12.23 4.73 -19.07
N ARG A 464 11.64 3.78 -18.35
CA ARG A 464 10.35 3.91 -17.65
C ARG A 464 10.49 3.38 -16.24
N LEU A 465 9.51 3.65 -15.39
CA LEU A 465 9.41 3.02 -14.08
C LEU A 465 9.39 1.50 -14.27
N LEU A 466 10.48 0.81 -13.94
CA LEU A 466 10.59 -0.63 -14.05
C LEU A 466 10.03 -1.29 -12.80
N PHE A 467 9.61 -2.55 -12.92
CA PHE A 467 9.29 -3.34 -11.73
C PHE A 467 9.57 -4.82 -11.94
N THR A 468 9.80 -5.52 -10.84
CA THR A 468 9.68 -6.98 -10.82
C THR A 468 8.36 -7.37 -10.20
N ARG A 469 7.64 -8.33 -10.77
CA ARG A 469 6.49 -8.99 -10.14
C ARG A 469 6.88 -10.42 -9.77
N SER A 470 6.86 -10.72 -8.47
CA SER A 470 7.17 -12.06 -7.96
C SER A 470 5.92 -12.64 -7.31
N MET A 471 5.53 -13.85 -7.71
CA MET A 471 4.45 -14.58 -7.04
C MET A 471 4.92 -15.06 -5.67
N ILE A 472 4.15 -14.74 -4.62
CA ILE A 472 4.47 -15.15 -3.26
C ILE A 472 3.87 -16.53 -2.98
N CYS A 473 4.75 -17.46 -2.60
CA CYS A 473 4.41 -18.85 -2.25
C CYS A 473 4.44 -19.03 -0.73
N LEU A 474 3.32 -18.69 -0.07
CA LEU A 474 3.17 -18.96 1.36
C LEU A 474 2.73 -20.43 1.57
N PRO A 475 3.19 -21.13 2.63
CA PRO A 475 2.79 -22.51 2.87
C PRO A 475 1.28 -22.71 3.07
N LYS A 476 0.59 -21.66 3.53
CA LYS A 476 -0.85 -21.62 3.71
C LYS A 476 -1.32 -20.16 3.60
N ILE A 477 -2.40 -19.95 2.87
CA ILE A 477 -3.19 -18.71 2.89
C ILE A 477 -4.58 -19.13 3.35
N ARG A 478 -5.14 -18.47 4.36
CA ARG A 478 -6.51 -18.75 4.83
C ARG A 478 -7.51 -17.79 4.22
N ASP A 479 -8.76 -18.22 4.15
CA ASP A 479 -9.84 -17.33 3.76
C ASP A 479 -10.01 -16.23 4.81
N GLY A 480 -10.31 -15.01 4.36
CA GLY A 480 -10.36 -13.83 5.23
C GLY A 480 -9.02 -13.38 5.81
N ALA A 481 -7.89 -14.02 5.48
CA ALA A 481 -6.58 -13.64 6.00
C ALA A 481 -6.22 -12.18 5.66
N ARG A 482 -5.71 -11.47 6.66
CA ARG A 482 -5.26 -10.08 6.55
C ARG A 482 -3.74 -10.03 6.57
N PHE A 483 -3.17 -9.47 5.51
CA PHE A 483 -1.72 -9.39 5.33
C PHE A 483 -1.18 -7.98 5.56
N ALA A 484 -0.02 -7.89 6.18
CA ALA A 484 0.78 -6.67 6.30
C ALA A 484 2.21 -6.93 5.79
N LEU A 485 2.79 -5.95 5.11
CA LEU A 485 4.16 -5.99 4.61
C LEU A 485 5.08 -5.17 5.53
N THR A 486 6.26 -5.71 5.83
CA THR A 486 7.37 -4.99 6.45
C THR A 486 8.62 -5.05 5.56
N THR A 487 9.75 -4.51 6.04
CA THR A 487 11.03 -4.58 5.35
C THR A 487 11.55 -5.99 5.15
N SER A 488 11.27 -6.90 6.10
CA SER A 488 11.83 -8.25 6.06
C SER A 488 10.79 -9.38 6.04
N ALA A 489 9.50 -9.08 6.15
CA ALA A 489 8.47 -10.11 6.28
C ALA A 489 7.11 -9.75 5.66
N ILE A 490 6.34 -10.80 5.39
CA ILE A 490 4.89 -10.72 5.16
C ILE A 490 4.19 -11.35 6.37
N ILE A 491 3.34 -10.56 7.02
CA ILE A 491 2.64 -10.94 8.25
C ILE A 491 1.20 -11.26 7.92
N GLU A 492 0.79 -12.49 8.18
CA GLU A 492 -0.61 -12.86 8.30
C GLU A 492 -1.06 -12.60 9.75
N LEU A 493 -1.89 -11.59 9.95
CA LEU A 493 -2.34 -11.21 11.29
C LEU A 493 -3.24 -12.29 11.90
N PRO A 494 -3.14 -12.57 13.21
CA PRO A 494 -4.06 -13.47 13.88
C PRO A 494 -5.50 -12.97 13.84
N SER A 495 -6.45 -13.90 13.85
CA SER A 495 -7.88 -13.62 13.99
C SER A 495 -8.34 -13.89 15.43
N GLU A 496 -9.62 -13.65 15.69
CA GLU A 496 -10.24 -13.96 16.99
C GLU A 496 -10.29 -15.47 17.30
N GLU A 497 -10.20 -16.29 16.26
CA GLU A 497 -10.34 -17.74 16.35
C GLU A 497 -8.99 -18.45 16.22
N GLU A 498 -8.07 -17.88 15.43
CA GLU A 498 -6.88 -18.59 14.99
C GLU A 498 -5.60 -17.74 15.06
N ASP A 499 -4.47 -18.41 15.29
CA ASP A 499 -3.13 -17.80 15.25
C ASP A 499 -2.81 -17.26 13.86
N GLY A 500 -1.86 -16.34 13.76
CA GLY A 500 -1.33 -15.81 12.51
C GLY A 500 -0.05 -16.53 12.06
N TYR A 501 0.59 -15.98 11.02
CA TYR A 501 1.89 -16.45 10.52
C TYR A 501 2.80 -15.29 10.18
N LEU A 502 4.08 -15.45 10.50
CA LEU A 502 5.14 -14.56 10.09
C LEU A 502 5.98 -15.26 9.03
N ASN A 503 5.98 -14.71 7.82
CA ASN A 503 6.75 -15.24 6.70
C ASN A 503 7.97 -14.34 6.50
N TYR A 504 9.12 -14.77 7.01
CA TYR A 504 10.37 -14.00 7.00
C TYR A 504 11.15 -14.24 5.71
N PHE A 505 11.52 -13.16 5.04
CA PHE A 505 12.27 -13.14 3.78
C PHE A 505 13.68 -12.56 3.93
N GLY A 506 13.98 -11.87 5.03
CA GLY A 506 15.28 -11.23 5.28
C GLY A 506 15.31 -9.74 4.96
N GLU A 507 16.14 -9.01 5.70
CA GLU A 507 16.54 -7.64 5.35
C GLU A 507 17.57 -7.66 4.20
N GLU A 508 17.43 -6.72 3.25
CA GLU A 508 18.27 -6.65 2.04
C GLU A 508 19.46 -5.69 2.13
#